data_AF-A0A5B0GBN1-F1
#
_entry.id   AF-A0A5B0GBN1-F1
#
_cell.length_a   1.000
_cell.length_b   1.000
_cell.length_c   1.000
_cell.angle_alpha   90.00
_cell.angle_beta   90.00
_cell.angle_gamma   90.00
#
_symmetry.space_group_name_H-M   'P 1'
#
loop_
_entity.id
_entity.type
_entity.pdbx_description
1 polymer ?
#
loop_
_entity_poly.entity_id
_entity_poly.type
_entity_poly.pdbx_seq_one_letter_code
_entity_poly.pdbx_strand_id
1 'polypeptide(L)'
;MPDRARSPSPRYRLVVSARAPYVLGEGSYEWFEDATVNGRLDGDPQQLAASRARIVRVVDELVKKYGFDRSRVYLVGFSQGATMSYKVALTEPAGIKGIGVMSGAIFPSFLHTLKRSPKLVAPESVYFAWGCRQPHTGQLRAGCSPAS
;
A
#
# COMPACT_ATOMS: atom_id res chain seq x y z
N MET A 1 13.44 -47.17 -5.32
CA MET A 1 12.62 -46.06 -5.86
C MET A 1 12.93 -44.81 -5.05
N PRO A 2 13.77 -43.86 -5.51
CA PRO A 2 13.88 -42.60 -4.81
C PRO A 2 12.75 -41.66 -5.23
N ASP A 3 12.25 -40.97 -4.22
CA ASP A 3 11.21 -39.95 -4.20
C ASP A 3 11.37 -38.92 -5.33
N ARG A 4 10.31 -38.69 -6.11
CA ARG A 4 10.27 -37.64 -7.14
C ARG A 4 10.24 -36.31 -6.41
N ALA A 5 11.43 -35.73 -6.26
CA ALA A 5 11.66 -34.34 -5.92
C ALA A 5 10.56 -33.45 -6.52
N ARG A 6 9.82 -32.80 -5.63
CA ARG A 6 8.88 -31.73 -5.95
C ARG A 6 9.63 -30.67 -6.77
N SER A 7 9.44 -30.71 -8.08
CA SER A 7 10.05 -29.74 -9.00
C SER A 7 9.70 -28.32 -8.54
N PRO A 8 10.66 -27.38 -8.39
CA PRO A 8 10.35 -26.01 -8.07
C PRO A 8 9.64 -25.42 -9.28
N SER A 9 8.30 -25.36 -9.22
CA SER A 9 7.50 -24.63 -10.21
C SER A 9 8.10 -23.24 -10.42
N PRO A 10 8.27 -22.76 -11.66
CA PRO A 10 8.74 -21.40 -11.92
C PRO A 10 7.91 -20.43 -11.09
N ARG A 11 8.57 -19.65 -10.21
CA ARG A 11 7.88 -18.68 -9.34
C ARG A 11 7.47 -17.48 -10.19
N TYR A 12 6.42 -17.62 -10.98
CA TYR A 12 5.81 -16.50 -11.70
C TYR A 12 5.32 -15.47 -10.67
N ARG A 13 5.71 -14.22 -10.87
CA ARG A 13 5.27 -13.08 -10.06
C ARG A 13 4.32 -12.26 -10.92
N LEU A 14 3.11 -12.03 -10.44
CA LEU A 14 2.20 -11.09 -11.09
C LEU A 14 2.45 -9.69 -10.54
N VAL A 15 2.71 -8.75 -11.43
CA VAL A 15 2.78 -7.32 -11.11
C VAL A 15 1.60 -6.64 -11.78
N VAL A 16 0.79 -5.93 -10.99
CA VAL A 16 -0.36 -5.17 -11.48
C VAL A 16 -0.22 -3.73 -11.05
N SER A 17 -0.30 -2.82 -12.01
CA SER A 17 -0.41 -1.37 -11.76
C SER A 17 -1.88 -0.99 -11.85
N ALA A 18 -2.50 -0.75 -10.70
CA ALA A 18 -3.90 -0.33 -10.64
C ALA A 18 -4.03 1.18 -10.82
N ARG A 19 -4.94 1.60 -11.69
CA ARG A 19 -5.32 3.01 -11.85
C ARG A 19 -6.30 3.41 -10.75
N ALA A 20 -6.13 4.60 -10.21
CA ALA A 20 -7.01 5.16 -9.21
C ALA A 20 -8.42 5.47 -9.80
N PRO A 21 -9.49 5.42 -8.99
CA PRO A 21 -10.86 5.45 -9.50
C PRO A 21 -11.40 6.85 -9.84
N TYR A 22 -10.85 7.92 -9.27
CA TYR A 22 -11.33 9.29 -9.48
C TYR A 22 -10.49 10.01 -10.52
N VAL A 23 -11.12 10.88 -11.30
CA VAL A 23 -10.48 11.64 -12.38
C VAL A 23 -10.19 13.05 -11.87
N LEU A 24 -8.92 13.39 -11.71
CA LEU A 24 -8.47 14.73 -11.33
C LEU A 24 -8.46 15.68 -12.54
N GLY A 25 -8.21 15.13 -13.74
CA GLY A 25 -8.13 15.85 -14.99
C GLY A 25 -7.84 14.92 -16.17
N GLU A 26 -7.59 15.48 -17.34
CA GLU A 26 -7.32 14.66 -18.54
C GLU A 26 -6.08 13.78 -18.32
N GLY A 27 -6.27 12.45 -18.38
CA GLY A 27 -5.20 11.49 -18.14
C GLY A 27 -4.68 11.40 -16.70
N SER A 28 -5.26 12.16 -15.76
CA SER A 28 -4.83 12.21 -14.36
C SER A 28 -5.87 11.60 -13.42
N TYR A 29 -5.41 10.79 -12.46
CA TYR A 29 -6.27 10.01 -11.59
C TYR A 29 -5.83 10.09 -10.14
N GLU A 30 -6.80 10.05 -9.23
CA GLU A 30 -6.58 10.08 -7.78
C GLU A 30 -7.40 9.01 -7.06
N TRP A 31 -6.89 8.58 -5.92
CA TRP A 31 -7.47 7.64 -4.98
C TRP A 31 -8.43 8.31 -4.02
N PHE A 32 -8.25 9.59 -3.75
CA PHE A 32 -9.12 10.40 -2.92
C PHE A 32 -8.83 11.87 -3.15
N GLU A 33 -9.84 12.72 -3.04
CA GLU A 33 -9.64 14.16 -2.93
C GLU A 33 -9.08 14.53 -1.55
N ASP A 34 -8.28 15.59 -1.51
CA ASP A 34 -7.78 16.14 -0.25
C ASP A 34 -8.93 16.78 0.54
N ALA A 35 -8.96 16.52 1.85
CA ALA A 35 -9.96 17.08 2.75
C ALA A 35 -9.29 17.65 4.01
N THR A 36 -10.02 18.52 4.72
CA THR A 36 -9.63 18.93 6.07
C THR A 36 -10.58 18.29 7.06
N VAL A 37 -10.07 17.38 7.90
CA VAL A 37 -10.84 16.70 8.94
C VAL A 37 -10.30 17.14 10.29
N ASN A 38 -11.17 17.71 11.13
CA ASN A 38 -10.79 18.23 12.46
C ASN A 38 -9.59 19.21 12.42
N GLY A 39 -9.56 20.08 11.41
CA GLY A 39 -8.51 21.10 11.23
C GLY A 39 -7.16 20.55 10.77
N ARG A 40 -7.09 19.31 10.29
CA ARG A 40 -5.87 18.68 9.78
C ARG A 40 -6.11 18.18 8.36
N LEU A 41 -5.05 18.20 7.53
CA LEU A 41 -5.06 17.60 6.21
C LEU A 41 -5.31 16.09 6.33
N ASP A 42 -6.29 15.61 5.57
CA ASP A 42 -6.71 14.22 5.43
C ASP A 42 -7.17 14.01 3.98
N GLY A 43 -7.70 12.83 3.67
CA GLY A 43 -8.46 12.60 2.44
C GLY A 43 -9.96 12.62 2.70
N ASP A 44 -10.76 12.77 1.64
CA ASP A 44 -12.21 12.59 1.75
C ASP A 44 -12.52 11.20 2.35
N PRO A 45 -13.21 11.12 3.50
CA PRO A 45 -13.41 9.85 4.20
C PRO A 45 -14.18 8.81 3.38
N GLN A 46 -15.12 9.24 2.53
CA GLN A 46 -15.92 8.35 1.71
C GLN A 46 -15.07 7.79 0.56
N GLN A 47 -14.30 8.66 -0.11
CA GLN A 47 -13.42 8.27 -1.19
C GLN A 47 -12.29 7.35 -0.70
N LEU A 48 -11.69 7.64 0.46
CA LEU A 48 -10.72 6.78 1.13
C LEU A 48 -11.28 5.37 1.40
N ALA A 49 -12.51 5.28 1.92
CA ALA A 49 -13.15 4.00 2.19
C ALA A 49 -13.48 3.23 0.90
N ALA A 50 -14.02 3.91 -0.11
CA ALA A 50 -14.36 3.33 -1.40
C ALA A 50 -13.11 2.84 -2.15
N SER A 51 -12.04 3.64 -2.17
CA SER A 51 -10.76 3.27 -2.79
C SER A 51 -10.10 2.09 -2.09
N ARG A 52 -10.16 2.02 -0.75
CA ARG A 52 -9.69 0.86 0.01
C ARG A 52 -10.42 -0.40 -0.42
N ALA A 53 -11.76 -0.36 -0.43
CA ALA A 53 -12.59 -1.49 -0.83
C ALA A 53 -12.30 -1.93 -2.28
N ARG A 54 -12.05 -0.97 -3.17
CA ARG A 54 -11.69 -1.25 -4.56
C ARG A 54 -10.34 -1.96 -4.70
N ILE A 55 -9.32 -1.54 -3.96
CA ILE A 55 -8.01 -2.21 -3.96
C ILE A 55 -8.15 -3.66 -3.51
N VAL A 56 -8.87 -3.88 -2.41
CA VAL A 56 -9.09 -5.22 -1.85
C VAL A 56 -9.85 -6.11 -2.83
N ARG A 57 -10.91 -5.58 -3.45
CA ARG A 57 -11.66 -6.29 -4.49
C ARG A 57 -10.78 -6.69 -5.68
N VAL A 58 -9.92 -5.80 -6.17
CA VAL A 58 -8.99 -6.12 -7.27
C VAL A 58 -8.05 -7.25 -6.87
N VAL A 59 -7.50 -7.22 -5.65
CA VAL A 59 -6.67 -8.31 -5.13
C VAL A 59 -7.44 -9.63 -5.10
N ASP A 60 -8.68 -9.62 -4.60
CA ASP A 60 -9.55 -10.82 -4.53
C ASP A 60 -9.84 -11.39 -5.91
N GLU A 61 -10.18 -10.52 -6.87
CA GLU A 61 -10.45 -10.90 -8.26
C GLU A 61 -9.21 -11.50 -8.93
N LEU A 62 -8.02 -10.92 -8.71
CA LEU A 62 -6.75 -11.44 -9.24
C LEU A 62 -6.36 -12.78 -8.62
N VAL A 63 -6.49 -12.90 -7.29
CA VAL A 63 -6.26 -14.16 -6.56
C VAL A 63 -7.18 -15.25 -7.09
N LYS A 64 -8.47 -14.96 -7.25
CA LYS A 64 -9.46 -15.92 -7.75
C LYS A 64 -9.21 -16.29 -9.22
N LYS A 65 -8.90 -15.31 -10.08
CA LYS A 65 -8.73 -15.50 -11.52
C LYS A 65 -7.49 -16.31 -11.87
N TYR A 66 -6.40 -16.13 -11.12
CA TYR A 66 -5.10 -16.72 -11.44
C TYR A 66 -4.61 -17.76 -10.42
N GLY A 67 -5.38 -18.01 -9.35
CA GLY A 67 -5.04 -19.01 -8.33
C GLY A 67 -3.83 -18.62 -7.46
N PHE A 68 -3.57 -17.32 -7.27
CA PHE A 68 -2.45 -16.86 -6.46
C PHE A 68 -2.66 -17.09 -4.95
N ASP A 69 -1.56 -17.30 -4.24
CA ASP A 69 -1.58 -17.39 -2.79
C ASP A 69 -1.85 -16.02 -2.16
N ARG A 70 -3.03 -15.88 -1.54
CA ARG A 70 -3.45 -14.66 -0.85
C ARG A 70 -2.52 -14.29 0.30
N SER A 71 -1.80 -15.25 0.89
CA SER A 71 -0.81 -14.96 1.94
C SER A 71 0.49 -14.35 1.41
N ARG A 72 0.63 -14.17 0.09
CA ARG A 72 1.84 -13.66 -0.58
C ARG A 72 1.57 -12.42 -1.44
N VAL A 73 0.58 -11.62 -1.05
CA VAL A 73 0.26 -10.35 -1.71
C VAL A 73 1.02 -9.20 -1.06
N TYR A 74 1.60 -8.33 -1.88
CA TYR A 74 2.27 -7.12 -1.43
C TYR A 74 1.63 -5.89 -2.09
N LEU A 75 1.39 -4.83 -1.33
CA LEU A 75 0.92 -3.55 -1.86
C LEU A 75 2.06 -2.56 -1.93
N VAL A 76 2.28 -1.99 -3.11
CA VAL A 76 3.32 -0.97 -3.32
C VAL A 76 2.66 0.30 -3.80
N GLY A 77 2.98 1.42 -3.17
CA GLY A 77 2.37 2.72 -3.51
C GLY A 77 3.34 3.89 -3.37
N PHE A 78 3.07 4.94 -4.15
CA PHE A 78 3.77 6.23 -4.10
C PHE A 78 2.79 7.36 -3.75
N SER A 79 3.21 8.32 -2.92
CA SER A 79 2.41 9.47 -2.49
C SER A 79 1.01 9.05 -1.99
N GLN A 80 -0.05 9.42 -2.69
CA GLN A 80 -1.42 9.03 -2.38
C GLN A 80 -1.63 7.50 -2.42
N GLY A 81 -0.96 6.80 -3.32
CA GLY A 81 -0.95 5.33 -3.36
C GLY A 81 -0.25 4.72 -2.15
N ALA A 82 0.78 5.37 -1.60
CA ALA A 82 1.40 4.94 -0.35
C ALA A 82 0.45 5.13 0.84
N THR A 83 -0.29 6.25 0.87
CA THR A 83 -1.37 6.48 1.85
C THR A 83 -2.45 5.40 1.78
N MET A 84 -2.86 4.98 0.58
CA MET A 84 -3.79 3.86 0.39
C MET A 84 -3.21 2.52 0.85
N SER A 85 -1.94 2.23 0.57
CA SER A 85 -1.26 1.03 1.09
C SER A 85 -1.27 0.97 2.62
N TYR A 86 -1.03 2.10 3.31
CA TYR A 86 -1.22 2.18 4.76
C TYR A 86 -2.66 1.93 5.17
N LYS A 87 -3.64 2.58 4.52
CA LYS A 87 -5.06 2.43 4.85
C LYS A 87 -5.51 0.97 4.78
N VAL A 88 -5.13 0.25 3.72
CA VAL A 88 -5.46 -1.18 3.57
C VAL A 88 -4.75 -2.00 4.64
N ALA A 89 -3.43 -1.88 4.79
CA ALA A 89 -2.68 -2.68 5.75
C ALA A 89 -3.13 -2.48 7.21
N LEU A 90 -3.52 -1.26 7.58
CA LEU A 90 -3.95 -0.93 8.94
C LEU A 90 -5.38 -1.36 9.25
N THR A 91 -6.28 -1.36 8.26
CA THR A 91 -7.71 -1.62 8.49
C THR A 91 -8.19 -2.99 8.00
N GLU A 92 -7.46 -3.63 7.10
CA GLU A 92 -7.75 -4.95 6.53
C GLU A 92 -6.46 -5.76 6.33
N PRO A 93 -5.74 -6.14 7.41
CA PRO A 93 -4.45 -6.84 7.30
C PRO A 93 -4.56 -8.27 6.77
N ALA A 94 -5.76 -8.87 6.83
CA ALA A 94 -5.96 -10.26 6.45
C ALA A 94 -5.76 -10.47 4.95
N GLY A 95 -4.66 -11.11 4.56
CA GLY A 95 -4.33 -11.40 3.17
C GLY A 95 -3.42 -10.39 2.49
N ILE A 96 -2.82 -9.46 3.25
CA ILE A 96 -1.70 -8.63 2.78
C ILE A 96 -0.45 -9.02 3.57
N LYS A 97 0.57 -9.52 2.87
CA LYS A 97 1.84 -9.96 3.48
C LYS A 97 2.72 -8.79 3.86
N GLY A 98 2.73 -7.74 3.04
CA GLY A 98 3.65 -6.64 3.20
C GLY A 98 3.24 -5.40 2.41
N ILE A 99 3.78 -4.25 2.79
CA ILE A 99 3.64 -3.01 2.02
C ILE A 99 4.98 -2.38 1.70
N GLY A 100 5.10 -1.84 0.48
CA GLY A 100 6.18 -0.95 0.06
C GLY A 100 5.63 0.45 -0.13
N VAL A 101 6.07 1.39 0.69
CA VAL A 101 5.50 2.75 0.73
C VAL A 101 6.57 3.77 0.39
N MET A 102 6.26 4.62 -0.58
CA MET A 102 7.15 5.67 -1.07
C MET A 102 6.51 7.04 -0.87
N SER A 103 7.09 7.88 -0.01
CA SER A 103 6.64 9.26 0.21
C SER A 103 5.15 9.44 0.58
N GLY A 104 4.53 8.45 1.24
CA GLY A 104 3.13 8.53 1.69
C GLY A 104 2.96 9.10 3.10
N ALA A 105 1.80 9.70 3.35
CA ALA A 105 1.36 10.12 4.68
C ALA A 105 0.42 9.09 5.32
N ILE A 106 0.49 8.95 6.65
CA ILE A 106 -0.53 8.25 7.44
C ILE A 106 -1.43 9.31 8.05
N PHE A 107 -2.72 9.29 7.73
CA PHE A 107 -3.65 10.25 8.30
C PHE A 107 -4.06 9.87 9.73
N PRO A 108 -4.27 10.87 10.62
CA PRO A 108 -4.76 10.61 11.98
C PRO A 108 -6.07 9.82 12.01
N SER A 109 -6.96 10.05 11.03
CA SER A 109 -8.22 9.31 10.87
C SER A 109 -8.03 7.80 10.78
N PHE A 110 -6.86 7.33 10.31
CA PHE A 110 -6.57 5.90 10.18
C PHE A 110 -6.31 5.29 11.55
N LEU A 111 -5.64 6.03 12.44
CA LEU A 111 -5.27 5.58 13.78
C LEU A 111 -6.49 5.39 14.67
N HIS A 112 -7.52 6.25 14.56
CA HIS A 112 -8.78 6.07 15.29
C HIS A 112 -9.53 4.79 14.88
N THR A 113 -9.29 4.29 13.67
CA THR A 113 -9.90 3.05 13.18
C THR A 113 -9.15 1.80 13.66
N LEU A 114 -7.94 1.95 14.22
CA LEU A 114 -7.15 0.86 14.76
C LEU A 114 -7.77 0.35 16.07
N LYS A 115 -8.62 -0.67 15.96
CA LYS A 115 -8.88 -1.54 17.11
C LYS A 115 -7.64 -2.39 17.34
N ARG A 116 -7.07 -2.31 18.55
CA ARG A 116 -5.96 -3.14 19.01
C ARG A 116 -6.42 -4.61 18.97
N SER A 117 -6.25 -5.25 17.83
CA SER A 117 -6.64 -6.65 17.61
C SER A 117 -5.39 -7.50 17.69
N PRO A 118 -5.36 -8.59 18.48
CA PRO A 118 -4.26 -9.55 18.46
C PRO A 118 -4.11 -10.26 17.11
N LYS A 119 -5.06 -10.06 16.17
CA LYS A 119 -5.00 -10.50 14.76
C LYS A 119 -4.51 -9.41 13.80
N LEU A 120 -4.03 -8.26 14.27
CA LEU A 120 -3.14 -7.43 13.45
C LEU A 120 -1.85 -8.21 13.29
N VAL A 121 -1.82 -9.08 12.29
CA VAL A 121 -0.56 -9.55 11.74
C VAL A 121 0.01 -8.29 11.10
N ALA A 122 0.94 -7.65 11.80
CA ALA A 122 1.75 -6.62 11.17
C ALA A 122 2.25 -7.23 9.85
N PRO A 123 2.18 -6.50 8.72
CA PRO A 123 2.82 -6.95 7.49
C PRO A 123 4.20 -7.50 7.84
N GLU A 124 4.46 -8.75 7.44
CA GLU A 124 5.68 -9.49 7.77
C GLU A 124 6.92 -8.70 7.31
N SER A 125 6.74 -7.83 6.31
CA SER A 125 7.68 -6.76 5.98
C SER A 125 6.97 -5.44 5.62
N VAL A 126 7.45 -4.34 6.21
CA VAL A 126 7.16 -2.96 5.78
C VAL A 126 8.44 -2.36 5.23
N TYR A 127 8.41 -1.91 3.99
CA TYR A 127 9.53 -1.20 3.39
C TYR A 127 9.16 0.27 3.18
N PHE A 128 9.93 1.16 3.79
CA PHE A 128 9.83 2.59 3.59
C PHE A 128 10.93 3.03 2.63
N ALA A 129 10.55 3.69 1.54
CA ALA A 129 11.49 4.42 0.71
C ALA A 129 11.14 5.92 0.77
N TRP A 130 12.13 6.73 1.12
CA TRP A 130 12.04 8.18 1.11
C TRP A 130 13.28 8.75 0.43
N GLY A 131 13.08 9.78 -0.39
CA GLY A 131 14.20 10.52 -0.97
C GLY A 131 15.02 11.16 0.15
N CYS A 132 16.33 10.88 0.16
CA CYS A 132 17.25 11.42 1.14
C CYS A 132 17.44 12.93 1.02
N ARG A 133 17.24 13.48 -0.18
CA ARG A 133 17.48 14.90 -0.47
C ARG A 133 16.18 15.67 -0.41
N GLN A 134 16.13 16.71 0.40
CA GLN A 134 14.98 17.60 0.46
C GLN A 134 14.89 18.45 -0.81
N PRO A 135 13.72 18.51 -1.48
CA PRO A 135 13.59 19.21 -2.77
C PRO A 135 13.79 20.73 -2.66
N HIS A 136 13.52 21.34 -1.50
CA HIS A 136 13.66 22.80 -1.33
C HIS A 136 15.02 23.24 -0.82
N THR A 137 15.70 22.43 -0.01
CA THR A 137 16.96 22.82 0.65
C THR A 137 18.18 22.11 0.08
N GLY A 138 18.00 21.07 -0.72
CA GLY A 138 19.10 20.23 -1.22
C GLY A 138 19.83 19.44 -0.13
N GLN A 139 19.42 19.58 1.13
CA GLN A 139 20.05 18.93 2.28
C GLN A 139 19.60 17.48 2.43
N LEU A 140 20.49 16.68 3.01
CA LEU A 140 20.20 15.29 3.38
C LEU A 140 19.33 15.26 4.63
N ARG A 141 18.30 14.42 4.62
CA ARG A 141 17.46 14.11 5.78
C ARG A 141 18.24 13.26 6.78
N ALA A 142 17.93 13.42 8.07
CA ALA A 142 18.53 12.63 9.13
C ALA A 142 18.35 11.13 8.86
N GLY A 143 19.45 10.36 8.92
CA GLY A 143 19.49 8.93 8.60
C GLY A 143 19.98 8.60 7.18
N CYS A 144 20.27 9.61 6.35
CA CYS A 144 20.86 9.41 5.03
C CYS A 144 22.35 9.75 5.01
N SER A 145 23.19 8.77 4.66
CA SER A 145 24.61 9.01 4.39
C SER A 145 24.78 9.52 2.95
N PRO A 146 25.66 10.49 2.68
CA PRO A 146 26.05 10.80 1.31
C PRO A 146 26.60 9.54 0.65
N ALA A 147 26.20 9.28 -0.60
CA ALA A 147 26.82 8.23 -1.41
C ALA A 147 28.31 8.56 -1.55
N SER A 148 29.14 7.65 -1.07
CA SER A 148 30.60 7.61 -1.28
C SER A 148 30.95 7.50 -2.75
#